data_AF-A0A519L831-F1
#
_entry.id   AF-A0A519L831-F1
#
_cell.length_a   1.000
_cell.length_b   1.000
_cell.length_c   1.000
_cell.angle_alpha   90.00
_cell.angle_beta   90.00
_cell.angle_gamma   90.00
#
_symmetry.space_group_name_H-M   'P 1'
#
loop_
_entity.id
_entity.type
_entity.pdbx_description
1 polymer ?
#
loop_
_entity_poly.entity_id
_entity_poly.type
_entity_poly.pdbx_seq_one_letter_code
_entity_poly.pdbx_strand_id
1 'polypeptide(L)'
;MKMFPLLIAAVLIAAPAQAQSIAPRAVVSQIAQAVEDRYFDADRGREIAEALRAEAAEGLYDSRTDPRDLAVALTRRMKPLDNHFNVTWRDPAAAPIPAAPTPRELEPVPFETGVARRGQGFQSVNILPGNIAVIDMRMFADFENAGDPARRQADAVLQMVSGADAVIFDLRNNGGGSPAMVGYLVSAFVAPGSNIYNVFQGRDGQTSEGPRETYASPRPDVPVFIVTSGRTGSAAEGFSYTLQAARRGTVVGERTAGAANPGGPVSTPSGFSIFVSNGSPVNPITGGNWEGTGVIPDIEATAGDALNTAWKTALRAQEGRLTGPVAVEARWTLEALEAPAVVVDPAPYVGDYSGSSIEAAEGVLLYRAGRRPAWRLQALSADLFFDQDAPYRRIRFERDGEGRVISLETLDGQTGGVRRLRRGE
;
A
#
# COMPACT_ATOMS: atom_id res chain seq x y z
N MET A 1 48.17 -27.42 -64.13
CA MET A 1 47.04 -28.13 -63.51
C MET A 1 46.71 -27.44 -62.20
N LYS A 2 45.55 -26.76 -62.10
CA LYS A 2 45.07 -26.11 -60.88
C LYS A 2 44.23 -27.12 -60.10
N MET A 3 44.54 -27.31 -58.82
CA MET A 3 43.88 -28.25 -57.92
C MET A 3 42.95 -27.44 -57.01
N PHE A 4 41.63 -27.64 -57.13
CA PHE A 4 40.62 -27.04 -56.26
C PHE A 4 40.42 -27.91 -55.01
N PRO A 5 40.40 -27.37 -53.79
CA PRO A 5 39.99 -28.13 -52.61
C PRO A 5 38.46 -28.17 -52.53
N LEU A 6 37.94 -29.38 -52.33
CA LEU A 6 36.52 -29.68 -52.13
C LEU A 6 36.12 -29.25 -50.71
N LEU A 7 35.30 -28.21 -50.56
CA LEU A 7 34.67 -27.87 -49.28
C LEU A 7 33.52 -28.84 -49.02
N ILE A 8 33.67 -29.70 -48.00
CA ILE A 8 32.56 -30.50 -47.46
C ILE A 8 31.82 -29.61 -46.46
N ALA A 9 30.62 -29.15 -46.83
CA ALA A 9 29.70 -28.49 -45.92
C ALA A 9 29.11 -29.53 -44.95
N ALA A 10 29.54 -29.50 -43.69
CA ALA A 10 28.92 -30.28 -42.63
C ALA A 10 27.58 -29.62 -42.26
N VAL A 11 26.49 -30.23 -42.72
CA VAL A 11 25.14 -29.87 -42.28
C VAL A 11 24.97 -30.40 -40.85
N LEU A 12 25.04 -29.50 -39.87
CA LEU A 12 24.62 -29.78 -38.50
C LEU A 12 23.09 -29.92 -38.50
N ILE A 13 22.62 -31.16 -38.53
CA ILE A 13 21.22 -31.48 -38.23
C ILE A 13 21.06 -31.29 -36.71
N ALA A 14 20.50 -30.13 -36.31
CA ALA A 14 20.03 -29.97 -34.94
C ALA A 14 18.86 -30.93 -34.74
N ALA A 15 19.09 -31.99 -33.95
CA ALA A 15 18.00 -32.85 -33.50
C ALA A 15 16.98 -31.98 -32.74
N PRO A 16 15.67 -32.12 -32.99
CA PRO A 16 14.68 -31.41 -32.19
C PRO A 16 14.86 -31.85 -30.74
N ALA A 17 15.03 -30.90 -29.83
CA ALA A 17 14.98 -31.17 -28.40
C ALA A 17 13.62 -31.84 -28.12
N GLN A 18 13.63 -33.12 -27.75
CA GLN A 18 12.42 -33.82 -27.36
C GLN A 18 11.89 -33.13 -26.11
N ALA A 19 10.77 -32.43 -26.24
CA ALA A 19 10.02 -31.93 -25.10
C ALA A 19 9.78 -33.12 -24.15
N GLN A 20 10.15 -32.95 -22.89
CA GLN A 20 10.03 -34.00 -21.89
C GLN A 20 8.57 -34.46 -21.85
N SER A 21 8.31 -35.72 -22.22
CA SER A 21 6.95 -36.26 -22.22
C SER A 21 6.47 -36.35 -20.77
N ILE A 22 5.52 -35.50 -20.38
CA ILE A 22 4.87 -35.61 -19.08
C ILE A 22 3.82 -36.72 -19.11
N ALA A 23 3.59 -37.33 -17.95
CA ALA A 23 2.46 -38.23 -17.72
C ALA A 23 1.38 -37.45 -16.97
N PRO A 24 0.33 -36.91 -17.64
CA PRO A 24 -0.60 -35.96 -17.03
C PRO A 24 -1.24 -36.50 -15.76
N ARG A 25 -1.70 -37.75 -15.76
CA ARG A 25 -2.31 -38.38 -14.58
C ARG A 25 -1.36 -38.42 -13.38
N ALA A 26 -0.09 -38.72 -13.59
CA ALA A 26 0.91 -38.74 -12.52
C ALA A 26 1.17 -37.32 -11.96
N VAL A 27 1.22 -36.31 -12.83
CA VAL A 27 1.34 -34.91 -12.44
C VAL A 27 0.13 -34.47 -11.61
N VAL A 28 -1.09 -34.78 -12.06
CA VAL A 28 -2.31 -34.44 -11.32
C VAL A 28 -2.31 -35.10 -9.94
N SER A 29 -1.90 -36.37 -9.84
CA SER A 29 -1.76 -37.05 -8.55
C SER A 29 -0.75 -36.38 -7.62
N GLN A 30 0.37 -35.86 -8.15
CA GLN A 30 1.35 -35.12 -7.34
C GLN A 30 0.80 -33.78 -6.85
N ILE A 31 0.06 -33.07 -7.69
CA ILE A 31 -0.61 -31.82 -7.32
C ILE A 31 -1.70 -32.07 -6.28
N ALA A 32 -2.52 -33.10 -6.47
CA ALA A 32 -3.51 -33.54 -5.51
C ALA A 32 -2.87 -33.86 -4.15
N GLN A 33 -1.75 -34.60 -4.15
CA GLN A 33 -1.00 -34.89 -2.93
C GLN A 33 -0.50 -33.61 -2.23
N ALA A 34 0.06 -32.66 -2.99
CA ALA A 34 0.54 -31.40 -2.44
C ALA A 34 -0.57 -30.60 -1.73
N VAL A 35 -1.78 -30.59 -2.30
CA VAL A 35 -2.96 -29.98 -1.66
C VAL A 35 -3.38 -30.77 -0.43
N GLU A 36 -3.53 -32.09 -0.55
CA GLU A 36 -3.94 -32.95 0.55
C GLU A 36 -3.02 -32.82 1.76
N ASP A 37 -1.71 -32.69 1.54
CA ASP A 37 -0.70 -32.63 2.60
C ASP A 37 -0.58 -31.25 3.24
N ARG A 38 -0.87 -30.17 2.51
CA ARG A 38 -0.48 -28.80 2.91
C ARG A 38 -1.64 -27.81 3.05
N TYR A 39 -2.81 -28.12 2.51
CA TYR A 39 -3.96 -27.23 2.66
C TYR A 39 -4.36 -27.11 4.13
N PHE A 40 -4.71 -25.89 4.54
CA PHE A 40 -4.97 -25.55 5.94
C PHE A 40 -6.14 -26.33 6.53
N ASP A 41 -7.21 -26.51 5.76
CA ASP A 41 -8.35 -27.36 6.09
C ASP A 41 -8.08 -28.77 5.57
N ALA A 42 -7.75 -29.69 6.47
CA ALA A 42 -7.31 -31.04 6.11
C ALA A 42 -8.41 -31.85 5.39
N ASP A 43 -9.66 -31.71 5.83
CA ASP A 43 -10.78 -32.44 5.23
C ASP A 43 -11.10 -31.86 3.85
N ARG A 44 -11.15 -30.53 3.73
CA ARG A 44 -11.33 -29.88 2.44
C ARG A 44 -10.19 -30.18 1.46
N GLY A 45 -8.95 -30.19 1.94
CA GLY A 45 -7.77 -30.55 1.15
C GLY A 45 -7.87 -31.97 0.61
N ARG A 46 -8.34 -32.93 1.43
CA ARG A 46 -8.60 -34.32 1.02
C ARG A 46 -9.67 -34.40 -0.05
N GLU A 47 -10.81 -33.73 0.13
CA GLU A 47 -11.89 -33.69 -0.87
C GLU A 47 -11.41 -33.18 -2.23
N ILE A 48 -10.64 -32.08 -2.24
CA ILE A 48 -10.08 -31.49 -3.47
C ILE A 48 -9.14 -32.48 -4.15
N ALA A 49 -8.26 -33.12 -3.38
CA ALA A 49 -7.30 -34.09 -3.89
C ALA A 49 -7.97 -35.34 -4.47
N GLU A 50 -8.98 -35.88 -3.78
CA GLU A 50 -9.78 -37.01 -4.26
C GLU A 50 -10.49 -36.68 -5.58
N ALA A 51 -11.12 -35.50 -5.67
CA ALA A 51 -11.76 -35.04 -6.90
C ALA A 51 -10.77 -34.94 -8.07
N LEU A 52 -9.60 -34.34 -7.86
CA LEU A 52 -8.56 -34.24 -8.90
C LEU A 52 -8.06 -35.61 -9.36
N ARG A 53 -7.88 -36.56 -8.44
CA ARG A 53 -7.47 -37.94 -8.78
C ARG A 53 -8.56 -38.67 -9.56
N ALA A 54 -9.83 -38.50 -9.19
CA ALA A 54 -10.96 -39.09 -9.92
C ALA A 54 -11.06 -38.54 -11.35
N GLU A 55 -10.98 -37.22 -11.53
CA GLU A 55 -10.95 -36.55 -12.84
C GLU A 55 -9.78 -37.06 -13.71
N ALA A 56 -8.60 -37.25 -13.11
CA ALA A 56 -7.45 -37.82 -13.82
C ALA A 56 -7.67 -39.29 -14.21
N ALA A 57 -8.33 -40.08 -13.37
CA ALA A 57 -8.64 -41.48 -13.68
C ALA A 57 -9.60 -41.61 -14.88
N GLU A 58 -10.57 -40.69 -14.98
CA GLU A 58 -11.49 -40.54 -16.11
C GLU A 58 -10.83 -40.00 -17.39
N GLY A 59 -9.57 -39.57 -17.31
CA GLY A 59 -8.78 -39.14 -18.46
C GLY A 59 -8.98 -37.68 -18.88
N LEU A 60 -9.58 -36.83 -18.03
CA LEU A 60 -9.85 -35.41 -18.35
C LEU A 60 -8.59 -34.62 -18.75
N TYR A 61 -7.41 -35.06 -18.29
CA TYR A 61 -6.14 -34.39 -18.53
C TYR A 61 -5.25 -35.10 -19.56
N ASP A 62 -5.66 -36.26 -20.10
CA ASP A 62 -4.78 -37.12 -20.92
C ASP A 62 -4.32 -36.46 -22.22
N SER A 63 -5.12 -35.56 -22.77
CA SER A 63 -4.78 -34.79 -23.98
C SER A 63 -3.80 -33.63 -23.71
N ARG A 64 -3.53 -33.28 -22.46
CA ARG A 64 -2.65 -32.16 -22.06
C ARG A 64 -1.21 -32.64 -21.90
N THR A 65 -0.58 -32.98 -23.02
CA THR A 65 0.81 -33.49 -23.07
C THR A 65 1.87 -32.40 -23.01
N ASP A 66 1.51 -31.14 -23.24
CA ASP A 66 2.38 -29.99 -22.97
C ASP A 66 2.28 -29.59 -21.48
N PRO A 67 3.41 -29.45 -20.75
CA PRO A 67 3.40 -29.13 -19.33
C PRO A 67 2.76 -27.79 -18.98
N ARG A 68 2.90 -26.78 -19.84
CA ARG A 68 2.33 -25.45 -19.62
C ARG A 68 0.82 -25.49 -19.83
N ASP A 69 0.35 -26.24 -20.84
CA ASP A 69 -1.08 -26.45 -21.06
C ASP A 69 -1.74 -27.18 -19.87
N LEU A 70 -1.07 -28.19 -19.32
CA LEU A 70 -1.56 -28.87 -18.11
C LEU A 70 -1.60 -27.94 -16.91
N ALA A 71 -0.57 -27.11 -16.70
CA ALA A 71 -0.53 -26.13 -15.62
C ALA A 71 -1.67 -25.10 -15.71
N VAL A 72 -1.96 -24.59 -16.93
CA VAL A 72 -3.09 -23.68 -17.17
C VAL A 72 -4.43 -24.37 -16.91
N ALA A 73 -4.60 -25.61 -17.37
CA ALA A 73 -5.82 -26.38 -17.16
C ALA A 73 -6.09 -26.62 -15.67
N LEU A 74 -5.08 -27.05 -14.91
CA LEU A 74 -5.18 -27.26 -13.47
C LEU A 74 -5.45 -25.94 -12.74
N THR A 75 -4.76 -24.86 -13.10
CA THR A 75 -5.02 -23.53 -12.51
C THR A 75 -6.47 -23.12 -12.69
N ARG A 76 -7.02 -23.24 -13.91
CA ARG A 76 -8.43 -22.91 -14.20
C ARG A 76 -9.40 -23.76 -13.38
N ARG A 77 -9.10 -25.05 -13.20
CA ARG A 77 -9.93 -25.98 -12.42
C ARG A 77 -9.91 -25.67 -10.93
N MET A 78 -8.76 -25.27 -10.41
CA MET A 78 -8.52 -25.12 -8.97
C MET A 78 -8.83 -23.72 -8.46
N LYS A 79 -8.64 -22.66 -9.26
CA LYS A 79 -8.86 -21.26 -8.86
C LYS A 79 -10.22 -21.00 -8.20
N PRO A 80 -11.35 -21.59 -8.65
CA PRO A 80 -12.64 -21.38 -7.97
C PRO A 80 -12.76 -22.03 -6.59
N LEU A 81 -11.84 -22.95 -6.24
CA LEU A 81 -11.81 -23.64 -4.94
C LEU A 81 -11.00 -22.87 -3.89
N ASP A 82 -9.97 -22.15 -4.34
CA ASP A 82 -9.21 -21.15 -3.57
C ASP A 82 -8.56 -20.19 -4.57
N ASN A 83 -8.73 -18.88 -4.36
CA ASN A 83 -8.15 -17.84 -5.20
C ASN A 83 -6.61 -17.88 -5.24
N HIS A 84 -5.97 -18.54 -4.29
CA HIS A 84 -4.52 -18.69 -4.23
C HIS A 84 -3.98 -19.84 -5.06
N PHE A 85 -4.82 -20.82 -5.44
CA PHE A 85 -4.37 -21.92 -6.27
C PHE A 85 -3.86 -21.41 -7.62
N ASN A 86 -2.59 -21.66 -7.88
CA ASN A 86 -1.91 -21.33 -9.11
C ASN A 86 -0.88 -22.42 -9.39
N VAL A 87 -1.07 -23.15 -10.48
CA VAL A 87 -0.16 -24.21 -10.90
C VAL A 87 0.76 -23.65 -11.97
N THR A 88 2.05 -23.77 -11.73
CA THR A 88 3.11 -23.36 -12.65
C THR A 88 3.97 -24.56 -12.99
N TRP A 89 4.64 -24.51 -14.14
CA TRP A 89 5.62 -25.50 -14.51
C TRP A 89 6.93 -24.81 -14.91
N ARG A 90 8.03 -25.36 -14.44
CA ARG A 90 9.38 -25.03 -14.91
C ARG A 90 10.05 -26.33 -15.32
N ASP A 91 10.76 -26.28 -16.45
CA ASP A 91 11.56 -27.40 -16.93
C ASP A 91 12.59 -27.82 -15.85
N PRO A 92 12.50 -29.05 -15.30
CA PRO A 92 13.45 -29.55 -14.31
C PRO A 92 14.88 -29.69 -14.86
N ALA A 93 15.00 -29.92 -16.17
CA ALA A 93 16.26 -30.06 -16.89
C ALA A 93 16.78 -28.73 -17.42
N ALA A 94 15.97 -27.66 -17.39
CA ALA A 94 16.51 -26.33 -17.57
C ALA A 94 17.49 -26.07 -16.42
N ALA A 95 18.77 -25.92 -16.78
CA ALA A 95 19.72 -25.22 -15.91
C ALA A 95 19.03 -23.97 -15.36
N PRO A 96 19.28 -23.55 -14.10
CA PRO A 96 18.80 -22.26 -13.63
C PRO A 96 19.12 -21.26 -14.73
N ILE A 97 18.10 -20.63 -15.30
CA ILE A 97 18.24 -19.80 -16.50
C ILE A 97 19.46 -18.91 -16.24
N PRO A 98 20.60 -19.10 -16.93
CA PRO A 98 21.59 -18.05 -16.95
C PRO A 98 20.82 -16.91 -17.58
N ALA A 99 20.58 -15.85 -16.81
CA ALA A 99 19.76 -14.72 -17.18
C ALA A 99 19.93 -14.48 -18.69
N ALA A 100 18.88 -14.73 -19.49
CA ALA A 100 18.91 -14.51 -20.93
C ALA A 100 19.61 -13.17 -21.14
N PRO A 101 20.74 -13.09 -21.87
CA PRO A 101 21.80 -12.12 -21.63
C PRO A 101 21.21 -10.80 -21.19
N THR A 102 21.04 -10.66 -19.89
CA THR A 102 20.80 -9.36 -19.31
C THR A 102 22.07 -8.60 -19.63
N PRO A 103 22.01 -7.27 -19.82
CA PRO A 103 23.22 -6.48 -19.60
C PRO A 103 23.88 -7.06 -18.35
N ARG A 104 25.15 -7.47 -18.48
CA ARG A 104 25.90 -8.45 -17.67
C ARG A 104 26.14 -8.01 -16.22
N GLU A 105 25.23 -7.21 -15.66
CA GLU A 105 25.36 -6.36 -14.49
C GLU A 105 24.15 -6.48 -13.53
N LEU A 106 23.11 -7.26 -13.85
CA LEU A 106 21.92 -7.39 -12.99
C LEU A 106 21.82 -8.77 -12.34
N GLU A 107 22.56 -8.97 -11.25
CA GLU A 107 22.36 -10.09 -10.31
C GLU A 107 21.05 -9.90 -9.52
N PRO A 108 20.28 -10.96 -9.20
CA PRO A 108 19.10 -10.87 -8.37
C PRO A 108 19.47 -10.34 -6.97
N VAL A 109 18.82 -9.27 -6.53
CA VAL A 109 19.01 -8.76 -5.18
C VAL A 109 18.41 -9.76 -4.18
N PRO A 110 19.17 -10.25 -3.18
CA PRO A 110 18.61 -11.10 -2.13
C PRO A 110 17.40 -10.44 -1.47
N PHE A 111 16.36 -11.22 -1.15
CA PHE A 111 15.10 -10.68 -0.62
C PHE A 111 15.33 -9.74 0.58
N GLU A 112 16.10 -10.19 1.58
CA GLU A 112 16.44 -9.39 2.77
C GLU A 112 17.17 -8.08 2.42
N THR A 113 18.08 -8.12 1.44
CA THR A 113 18.75 -6.90 0.97
C THR A 113 17.75 -5.97 0.29
N GLY A 114 16.79 -6.51 -0.47
CA GLY A 114 15.70 -5.75 -1.08
C GLY A 114 14.79 -5.09 -0.05
N VAL A 115 14.40 -5.82 1.00
CA VAL A 115 13.58 -5.31 2.11
C VAL A 115 14.31 -4.20 2.86
N ALA A 116 15.58 -4.41 3.20
CA ALA A 116 16.40 -3.41 3.87
C ALA A 116 16.56 -2.12 3.06
N ARG A 117 16.78 -2.22 1.74
CA ARG A 117 16.89 -1.06 0.83
C ARG A 117 15.58 -0.30 0.66
N ARG A 118 14.45 -0.87 1.07
CA ARG A 118 13.11 -0.28 1.02
C ARG A 118 12.62 0.13 2.42
N GLY A 119 13.55 0.44 3.32
CA GLY A 119 13.22 0.92 4.67
C GLY A 119 12.40 -0.08 5.48
N GLN A 120 12.62 -1.39 5.29
CA GLN A 120 11.83 -2.44 5.96
C GLN A 120 10.32 -2.34 5.67
N GLY A 121 9.96 -1.81 4.49
CA GLY A 121 8.58 -1.58 4.09
C GLY A 121 8.07 -0.16 4.38
N PHE A 122 8.75 0.63 5.22
CA PHE A 122 8.41 2.04 5.47
C PHE A 122 9.11 2.93 4.44
N GLN A 123 8.35 3.42 3.45
CA GLN A 123 8.89 4.18 2.33
C GLN A 123 9.10 5.66 2.68
N SER A 124 8.17 6.27 3.43
CA SER A 124 8.30 7.64 3.91
C SER A 124 7.38 7.90 5.11
N VAL A 125 7.72 8.94 5.87
CA VAL A 125 6.87 9.52 6.92
C VAL A 125 6.79 11.02 6.67
N ASN A 126 5.57 11.54 6.56
CA ASN A 126 5.32 12.97 6.34
C ASN A 126 4.37 13.50 7.43
N ILE A 127 4.62 14.70 7.94
CA ILE A 127 3.65 15.42 8.77
C ILE A 127 2.98 16.46 7.89
N LEU A 128 1.72 16.22 7.53
CA LEU A 128 0.91 17.15 6.77
C LEU A 128 0.40 18.29 7.66
N PRO A 129 0.06 19.46 7.08
CA PRO A 129 -0.59 20.53 7.82
C PRO A 129 -1.82 20.08 8.61
N GLY A 130 -1.99 20.66 9.80
CA GLY A 130 -2.92 20.17 10.83
C GLY A 130 -2.34 19.00 11.65
N ASN A 131 -1.02 18.84 11.64
CA ASN A 131 -0.28 17.84 12.42
C ASN A 131 -0.76 16.38 12.17
N ILE A 132 -0.96 16.04 10.90
CA ILE A 132 -1.42 14.71 10.48
C ILE A 132 -0.24 13.89 9.98
N ALA A 133 0.11 12.80 10.67
CA ALA A 133 1.16 11.90 10.21
C ALA A 133 0.65 11.01 9.07
N VAL A 134 1.42 10.88 8.00
CA VAL A 134 1.22 9.91 6.93
C VAL A 134 2.42 8.97 6.91
N ILE A 135 2.17 7.69 7.10
CA ILE A 135 3.14 6.61 7.01
C ILE A 135 2.88 5.86 5.71
N ASP A 136 3.76 6.04 4.73
CA ASP A 136 3.70 5.31 3.45
C ASP A 136 4.37 3.94 3.63
N MET A 137 3.58 2.88 3.58
CA MET A 137 4.08 1.51 3.70
C MET A 137 3.90 0.76 2.40
N ARG A 138 4.96 0.08 1.95
CA ARG A 138 4.99 -0.74 0.73
C ARG A 138 5.06 -2.24 1.02
N MET A 139 5.29 -2.61 2.27
CA MET A 139 5.36 -3.99 2.75
C MET A 139 5.22 -4.01 4.27
N PHE A 140 4.70 -5.11 4.80
CA PHE A 140 4.84 -5.49 6.20
C PHE A 140 6.06 -6.42 6.34
N ALA A 141 7.24 -5.88 6.69
CA ALA A 141 8.43 -6.70 6.79
C ALA A 141 8.37 -7.66 8.00
N ASP A 142 8.99 -8.83 7.88
CA ASP A 142 8.99 -9.82 8.94
C ASP A 142 10.01 -9.52 10.06
N PHE A 143 9.74 -10.04 11.24
CA PHE A 143 10.68 -10.04 12.36
C PHE A 143 10.27 -11.10 13.40
N GLU A 144 11.25 -11.54 14.18
CA GLU A 144 11.05 -12.48 15.29
C GLU A 144 11.24 -11.81 16.66
N ASN A 145 12.15 -10.84 16.75
CA ASN A 145 12.61 -10.25 18.01
C ASN A 145 12.70 -8.71 17.97
N ALA A 146 12.70 -8.07 19.15
CA ALA A 146 12.88 -6.62 19.31
C ALA A 146 14.17 -6.08 18.64
N GLY A 147 15.20 -6.91 18.54
CA GLY A 147 16.49 -6.60 17.94
C GLY A 147 16.53 -6.69 16.41
N ASP A 148 15.42 -7.02 15.73
CA ASP A 148 15.45 -7.17 14.27
C ASP A 148 15.34 -5.81 13.56
N PRO A 149 15.96 -5.64 12.38
CA PRO A 149 15.93 -4.37 11.65
C PRO A 149 14.51 -3.85 11.38
N ALA A 150 13.58 -4.71 10.95
CA ALA A 150 12.19 -4.34 10.70
C ALA A 150 11.48 -3.85 11.97
N ARG A 151 11.69 -4.55 13.08
CA ARG A 151 11.11 -4.22 14.38
C ARG A 151 11.62 -2.89 14.92
N ARG A 152 12.93 -2.62 14.84
CA ARG A 152 13.51 -1.31 15.21
C ARG A 152 13.07 -0.18 14.29
N GLN A 153 12.88 -0.45 12.99
CA GLN A 153 12.38 0.55 12.05
C GLN A 153 10.95 0.95 12.40
N ALA A 154 10.10 -0.01 12.77
CA ALA A 154 8.75 0.27 13.25
C ALA A 154 8.76 1.14 14.53
N ASP A 155 9.65 0.87 15.50
CA ASP A 155 9.84 1.74 16.67
C ASP A 155 10.19 3.17 16.28
N ALA A 156 11.18 3.33 15.38
CA ALA A 156 11.63 4.65 14.97
C ALA A 156 10.52 5.45 14.28
N VAL A 157 9.70 4.80 13.44
CA VAL A 157 8.56 5.43 12.77
C VAL A 157 7.48 5.81 13.78
N LEU A 158 7.10 4.89 14.69
CA LEU A 158 6.10 5.17 15.73
C LEU A 158 6.55 6.28 16.67
N GLN A 159 7.84 6.33 17.01
CA GLN A 159 8.43 7.40 17.81
C GLN A 159 8.41 8.75 17.08
N MET A 160 8.72 8.76 15.77
CA MET A 160 8.70 9.96 14.93
C MET A 160 7.32 10.60 14.86
N VAL A 161 6.25 9.79 14.86
CA VAL A 161 4.86 10.28 14.77
C VAL A 161 4.17 10.39 16.13
N SER A 162 4.91 10.27 17.24
CA SER A 162 4.34 10.21 18.60
C SER A 162 3.58 11.48 19.00
N GLY A 163 3.92 12.63 18.40
CA GLY A 163 3.23 13.91 18.60
C GLY A 163 2.12 14.24 17.58
N ALA A 164 1.85 13.39 16.60
CA ALA A 164 0.85 13.66 15.56
C ALA A 164 -0.58 13.56 16.11
N ASP A 165 -1.46 14.48 15.73
CA ASP A 165 -2.85 14.51 16.21
C ASP A 165 -3.75 13.46 15.54
N ALA A 166 -3.34 12.95 14.38
CA ALA A 166 -3.92 11.78 13.72
C ALA A 166 -2.84 11.04 12.90
N VAL A 167 -3.06 9.76 12.63
CA VAL A 167 -2.15 8.93 11.83
C VAL A 167 -2.88 8.31 10.65
N ILE A 168 -2.28 8.43 9.46
CA ILE A 168 -2.74 7.83 8.22
C ILE A 168 -1.71 6.78 7.78
N PHE A 169 -2.13 5.54 7.59
CA PHE A 169 -1.34 4.52 6.92
C PHE A 169 -1.70 4.49 5.44
N ASP A 170 -0.78 4.86 4.55
CA ASP A 170 -0.99 4.74 3.11
C ASP A 170 -0.54 3.36 2.63
N LEU A 171 -1.53 2.50 2.37
CA LEU A 171 -1.36 1.11 1.94
C LEU A 171 -1.75 0.88 0.47
N ARG A 172 -1.98 1.96 -0.29
CA ARG A 172 -2.46 1.88 -1.68
C ARG A 172 -1.56 1.09 -2.61
N ASN A 173 -0.28 0.94 -2.30
CA ASN A 173 0.66 0.11 -3.07
C ASN A 173 1.32 -0.98 -2.22
N ASN A 174 0.63 -1.47 -1.19
CA ASN A 174 1.15 -2.47 -0.28
C ASN A 174 0.51 -3.84 -0.56
N GLY A 175 1.30 -4.77 -1.09
CA GLY A 175 0.84 -6.14 -1.38
C GLY A 175 0.81 -7.07 -0.15
N GLY A 176 1.17 -6.58 1.03
CA GLY A 176 1.16 -7.34 2.28
C GLY A 176 2.55 -7.64 2.81
N GLY A 177 2.75 -8.86 3.33
CA GLY A 177 3.96 -9.25 4.04
C GLY A 177 3.64 -10.07 5.29
N SER A 178 4.32 -9.78 6.39
CA SER A 178 4.26 -10.58 7.61
C SER A 178 3.14 -10.14 8.57
N PRO A 179 2.38 -11.10 9.14
CA PRO A 179 1.44 -10.84 10.23
C PRO A 179 2.13 -10.36 11.52
N ALA A 180 3.42 -10.63 11.73
CA ALA A 180 4.15 -10.15 12.91
C ALA A 180 4.16 -8.61 12.98
N MET A 181 4.39 -7.95 11.84
CA MET A 181 4.33 -6.49 11.74
C MET A 181 2.91 -5.95 11.84
N VAL A 182 1.90 -6.69 11.35
CA VAL A 182 0.50 -6.33 11.53
C VAL A 182 0.15 -6.24 13.00
N GLY A 183 0.38 -7.33 13.75
CA GLY A 183 0.11 -7.40 15.17
C GLY A 183 0.82 -6.29 15.95
N TYR A 184 2.10 -6.09 15.65
CA TYR A 184 2.89 -5.07 16.32
C TYR A 184 2.38 -3.66 16.08
N LEU A 185 2.11 -3.27 14.83
CA LEU A 185 1.59 -1.93 14.52
C LEU A 185 0.17 -1.73 15.06
N VAL A 186 -0.70 -2.74 15.02
CA VAL A 186 -2.02 -2.68 15.64
C VAL A 186 -1.89 -2.38 17.14
N SER A 187 -0.96 -3.02 17.83
CA SER A 187 -0.73 -2.81 19.27
C SER A 187 -0.39 -1.37 19.64
N ALA A 188 0.16 -0.58 18.71
CA ALA A 188 0.48 0.82 18.94
C ALA A 188 -0.74 1.73 19.01
N PHE A 189 -1.92 1.28 18.57
CA PHE A 189 -3.13 2.10 18.48
C PHE A 189 -4.32 1.54 19.24
N VAL A 190 -4.13 0.49 20.04
CA VAL A 190 -5.22 -0.10 20.83
C VAL A 190 -4.86 -0.18 22.31
N ALA A 191 -5.86 -0.35 23.16
CA ALA A 191 -5.62 -0.57 24.58
C ALA A 191 -4.85 -1.89 24.79
N PRO A 192 -3.88 -1.94 25.71
CA PRO A 192 -3.22 -3.19 26.09
C PRO A 192 -4.25 -4.29 26.44
N GLY A 193 -4.01 -5.50 25.96
CA GLY A 193 -4.92 -6.64 26.18
C GLY A 193 -6.16 -6.70 25.27
N SER A 194 -6.27 -5.82 24.26
CA SER A 194 -7.37 -5.87 23.29
C SER A 194 -7.41 -7.22 22.55
N ASN A 195 -8.55 -7.91 22.62
CA ASN A 195 -8.77 -9.19 21.94
C ASN A 195 -9.38 -8.97 20.54
N ILE A 196 -8.62 -8.35 19.64
CA ILE A 196 -9.08 -7.99 18.28
C ILE A 196 -8.27 -8.63 17.16
N TYR A 197 -7.12 -9.22 17.49
CA TYR A 197 -6.18 -9.79 16.54
C TYR A 197 -6.75 -11.02 15.85
N ASN A 198 -6.45 -11.20 14.57
CA ASN A 198 -6.90 -12.37 13.84
C ASN A 198 -6.28 -13.64 14.43
N VAL A 199 -7.03 -14.73 14.38
CA VAL A 199 -6.56 -16.08 14.71
C VAL A 199 -6.45 -16.87 13.42
N PHE A 200 -5.23 -17.23 13.04
CA PHE A 200 -4.94 -18.06 11.89
C PHE A 200 -5.28 -19.51 12.21
N GLN A 201 -6.28 -20.04 11.52
CA GLN A 201 -6.62 -21.46 11.51
C GLN A 201 -5.68 -22.17 10.54
N GLY A 202 -4.87 -23.09 11.05
CA GLY A 202 -3.97 -23.92 10.27
C GLY A 202 -4.20 -25.41 10.54
N ARG A 203 -3.55 -26.24 9.73
CA ARG A 203 -3.65 -27.70 9.83
C ARG A 203 -3.21 -28.24 11.19
N ASP A 204 -2.14 -27.64 11.74
CA ASP A 204 -1.48 -28.09 12.97
C ASP A 204 -1.97 -27.31 14.22
N GLY A 205 -3.03 -26.50 14.07
CA GLY A 205 -3.62 -25.73 15.14
C GLY A 205 -3.78 -24.25 14.81
N GLN A 206 -3.98 -23.45 15.85
CA GLN A 206 -4.27 -22.03 15.74
C GLN A 206 -3.07 -21.18 16.17
N THR A 207 -2.84 -20.08 15.46
CA THR A 207 -1.85 -19.07 15.84
C THR A 207 -2.47 -17.68 15.87
N SER A 208 -2.11 -16.88 16.86
CA SER A 208 -2.61 -15.51 17.00
C SER A 208 -1.73 -14.54 16.21
N GLU A 209 -2.35 -13.55 15.55
CA GLU A 209 -1.67 -12.38 14.98
C GLU A 209 -1.24 -11.38 16.07
N GLY A 210 -1.69 -11.56 17.31
CA GLY A 210 -1.28 -10.71 18.43
C GLY A 210 0.24 -10.76 18.64
N PRO A 211 0.90 -9.62 18.82
CA PRO A 211 2.34 -9.61 18.96
C PRO A 211 2.76 -10.20 20.32
N ARG A 212 3.89 -10.91 20.34
CA ARG A 212 4.49 -11.41 21.59
C ARG A 212 4.83 -10.27 22.57
N GLU A 213 5.30 -9.15 22.01
CA GLU A 213 5.59 -7.92 22.72
C GLU A 213 4.85 -6.76 22.05
N THR A 214 4.00 -6.06 22.79
CA THR A 214 3.28 -4.88 22.32
C THR A 214 4.18 -3.65 22.25
N TYR A 215 3.79 -2.65 21.47
CA TYR A 215 4.45 -1.34 21.52
C TYR A 215 4.38 -0.76 22.94
N ALA A 216 5.48 -0.19 23.42
CA ALA A 216 5.62 0.24 24.81
C ALA A 216 4.79 1.48 25.18
N SER A 217 4.35 2.27 24.19
CA SER A 217 3.63 3.53 24.41
C SER A 217 2.42 3.64 23.47
N PRO A 218 1.41 2.75 23.63
CA PRO A 218 0.25 2.73 22.77
C PRO A 218 -0.55 4.04 22.87
N ARG A 219 -1.13 4.45 21.75
CA ARG A 219 -1.94 5.66 21.60
C ARG A 219 -3.38 5.26 21.21
N PRO A 220 -4.19 4.75 22.15
CA PRO A 220 -5.53 4.28 21.83
C PRO A 220 -6.49 5.38 21.37
N ASP A 221 -6.24 6.64 21.74
CA ASP A 221 -7.16 7.75 21.47
C ASP A 221 -6.84 8.56 20.20
N VAL A 222 -5.70 8.32 19.54
CA VAL A 222 -5.30 9.05 18.33
C VAL A 222 -6.10 8.54 17.12
N PRO A 223 -6.82 9.38 16.36
CA PRO A 223 -7.49 8.91 15.15
C PRO A 223 -6.54 8.19 14.18
N VAL A 224 -6.97 7.03 13.66
CA VAL A 224 -6.22 6.23 12.68
C VAL A 224 -7.03 6.10 11.40
N PHE A 225 -6.40 6.42 10.28
CA PHE A 225 -6.97 6.25 8.95
C PHE A 225 -6.08 5.33 8.13
N ILE A 226 -6.69 4.58 7.21
CA ILE A 226 -5.98 3.57 6.42
C ILE A 226 -6.40 3.75 4.98
N VAL A 227 -5.45 4.10 4.11
CA VAL A 227 -5.72 4.39 2.71
C VAL A 227 -5.45 3.15 1.88
N THR A 228 -6.47 2.67 1.16
CA THR A 228 -6.41 1.41 0.40
C THR A 228 -6.66 1.62 -1.09
N SER A 229 -6.19 0.66 -1.90
CA SER A 229 -6.57 0.54 -3.31
C SER A 229 -6.86 -0.92 -3.67
N GLY A 230 -7.28 -1.19 -4.90
CA GLY A 230 -7.37 -2.56 -5.44
C GLY A 230 -6.03 -3.33 -5.46
N ARG A 231 -4.89 -2.67 -5.24
CA ARG A 231 -3.57 -3.30 -5.10
C ARG A 231 -3.23 -3.69 -3.65
N THR A 232 -4.00 -3.21 -2.67
CA THR A 232 -3.76 -3.54 -1.26
C THR A 232 -4.08 -5.02 -1.03
N GLY A 233 -3.14 -5.77 -0.47
CA GLY A 233 -3.22 -7.23 -0.38
C GLY A 233 -2.72 -7.82 0.94
N SER A 234 -3.19 -9.01 1.29
CA SER A 234 -2.63 -9.87 2.33
C SER A 234 -2.47 -9.17 3.68
N ALA A 235 -1.29 -9.15 4.30
CA ALA A 235 -1.07 -8.51 5.60
C ALA A 235 -1.53 -7.04 5.67
N ALA A 236 -1.50 -6.30 4.55
CA ALA A 236 -2.03 -4.94 4.50
C ALA A 236 -3.56 -4.90 4.63
N GLU A 237 -4.23 -5.89 4.08
CA GLU A 237 -5.67 -6.12 4.29
C GLU A 237 -5.93 -6.58 5.72
N GLY A 238 -5.11 -7.46 6.29
CA GLY A 238 -5.23 -7.89 7.69
C GLY A 238 -5.14 -6.73 8.67
N PHE A 239 -4.17 -5.83 8.49
CA PHE A 239 -4.07 -4.59 9.27
C PHE A 239 -5.31 -3.71 9.14
N SER A 240 -5.79 -3.52 7.90
CA SER A 240 -6.98 -2.70 7.61
C SER A 240 -8.24 -3.29 8.24
N TYR A 241 -8.47 -4.59 8.02
CA TYR A 241 -9.64 -5.33 8.48
C TYR A 241 -9.69 -5.39 10.01
N THR A 242 -8.57 -5.68 10.67
CA THR A 242 -8.49 -5.76 12.14
C THR A 242 -8.86 -4.44 12.79
N LEU A 243 -8.29 -3.32 12.33
CA LEU A 243 -8.60 -2.01 12.89
C LEU A 243 -10.01 -1.53 12.53
N GLN A 244 -10.49 -1.83 11.32
CA GLN A 244 -11.85 -1.50 10.91
C GLN A 244 -12.90 -2.26 11.72
N ALA A 245 -12.74 -3.58 11.87
CA ALA A 245 -13.64 -4.44 12.65
C ALA A 245 -13.75 -3.97 14.11
N ALA A 246 -12.63 -3.53 14.69
CA ALA A 246 -12.57 -2.96 16.03
C ALA A 246 -13.12 -1.52 16.15
N ARG A 247 -13.62 -0.94 15.05
CA ARG A 247 -13.99 0.49 14.92
C ARG A 247 -12.87 1.42 15.39
N ARG A 248 -11.63 1.00 15.17
CA ARG A 248 -10.44 1.72 15.61
C ARG A 248 -9.77 2.48 14.49
N GLY A 249 -9.78 1.92 13.28
CA GLY A 249 -9.33 2.59 12.06
C GLY A 249 -10.49 2.91 11.14
N THR A 250 -10.39 3.99 10.39
CA THR A 250 -11.29 4.30 9.27
C THR A 250 -10.57 4.01 7.96
N VAL A 251 -11.12 3.09 7.16
CA VAL A 251 -10.58 2.70 5.86
C VAL A 251 -11.14 3.63 4.77
N VAL A 252 -10.26 4.20 3.96
CA VAL A 252 -10.58 5.19 2.94
C VAL A 252 -9.96 4.79 1.61
N GLY A 253 -10.74 4.76 0.53
CA GLY A 253 -10.23 4.47 -0.80
C GLY A 253 -11.06 3.41 -1.53
N GLU A 254 -10.37 2.43 -2.12
CA GLU A 254 -11.01 1.37 -2.90
C GLU A 254 -11.04 0.06 -2.11
N ARG A 255 -11.96 -0.84 -2.52
CA ARG A 255 -11.96 -2.24 -2.08
C ARG A 255 -10.63 -2.91 -2.42
N THR A 256 -10.12 -3.70 -1.50
CA THR A 256 -8.82 -4.39 -1.62
C THR A 256 -8.90 -5.72 -2.39
N ALA A 257 -7.77 -6.40 -2.56
CA ALA A 257 -7.64 -7.55 -3.45
C ALA A 257 -8.37 -8.83 -3.00
N GLY A 258 -8.60 -9.02 -1.71
CA GLY A 258 -9.22 -10.21 -1.12
C GLY A 258 -8.29 -11.41 -0.99
N ALA A 259 -7.03 -11.19 -0.59
CA ALA A 259 -5.99 -12.23 -0.50
C ALA A 259 -5.64 -12.54 0.97
N ALA A 260 -6.57 -13.11 1.73
CA ALA A 260 -6.43 -13.31 3.18
C ALA A 260 -5.57 -14.52 3.56
N ASN A 261 -5.64 -15.59 2.78
CA ASN A 261 -5.04 -16.86 3.16
C ASN A 261 -3.53 -16.88 2.90
N PRO A 262 -2.66 -16.98 3.94
CA PRO A 262 -1.24 -17.19 3.73
C PRO A 262 -0.98 -18.57 3.12
N GLY A 263 0.16 -18.69 2.45
CA GLY A 263 0.57 -19.94 1.83
C GLY A 263 1.89 -19.81 1.09
N GLY A 264 2.22 -20.83 0.32
CA GLY A 264 3.45 -20.83 -0.45
C GLY A 264 3.47 -21.88 -1.56
N PRO A 265 4.45 -21.79 -2.47
CA PRO A 265 4.64 -22.79 -3.51
C PRO A 265 5.08 -24.14 -2.94
N VAL A 266 4.42 -25.21 -3.36
CA VAL A 266 4.78 -26.60 -3.12
C VAL A 266 5.20 -27.21 -4.44
N SER A 267 6.50 -27.49 -4.58
CA SER A 267 7.07 -28.10 -5.80
C SER A 267 6.81 -29.60 -5.83
N THR A 268 6.58 -30.13 -7.04
CA THR A 268 6.41 -31.55 -7.31
C THR A 268 7.63 -32.12 -8.03
N PRO A 269 7.87 -33.45 -7.97
CA PRO A 269 8.97 -34.09 -8.68
C PRO A 269 8.97 -33.89 -10.20
N SER A 270 7.82 -33.55 -10.80
CA SER A 270 7.68 -33.38 -12.25
C SER A 270 7.96 -31.94 -12.74
N GLY A 271 8.49 -31.06 -11.89
CA GLY A 271 8.77 -29.66 -12.23
C GLY A 271 7.56 -28.73 -12.14
N PHE A 272 6.42 -29.24 -11.67
CA PHE A 272 5.25 -28.40 -11.38
C PHE A 272 5.38 -27.80 -9.97
N SER A 273 4.73 -26.67 -9.75
CA SER A 273 4.59 -26.06 -8.43
C SER A 273 3.20 -25.50 -8.29
N ILE A 274 2.55 -25.78 -7.16
CA ILE A 274 1.26 -25.19 -6.80
C ILE A 274 1.38 -24.31 -5.56
N PHE A 275 0.82 -23.10 -5.58
CA PHE A 275 0.64 -22.34 -4.36
C PHE A 275 -0.48 -22.97 -3.52
N VAL A 276 -0.20 -23.34 -2.28
CA VAL A 276 -1.18 -23.93 -1.35
C VAL A 276 -1.29 -23.07 -0.10
N SER A 277 -2.52 -22.67 0.21
CA SER A 277 -2.87 -21.94 1.43
C SER A 277 -2.65 -22.82 2.65
N ASN A 278 -1.87 -22.36 3.62
CA ASN A 278 -1.53 -23.09 4.85
C ASN A 278 -2.16 -22.49 6.12
N GLY A 279 -2.87 -21.38 5.98
CA GLY A 279 -3.70 -20.82 7.04
C GLY A 279 -4.88 -20.03 6.49
N SER A 280 -5.84 -19.75 7.38
CA SER A 280 -6.95 -18.82 7.13
C SER A 280 -7.15 -17.95 8.38
N PRO A 281 -6.95 -16.63 8.30
CA PRO A 281 -7.22 -15.76 9.43
C PRO A 281 -8.72 -15.72 9.71
N VAL A 282 -9.11 -15.69 10.98
CA VAL A 282 -10.48 -15.41 11.42
C VAL A 282 -10.42 -14.27 12.40
N ASN A 283 -11.18 -13.21 12.13
CA ASN A 283 -11.26 -12.08 13.03
C ASN A 283 -12.26 -12.38 14.17
N PRO A 284 -11.89 -12.16 15.44
CA PRO A 284 -12.74 -12.51 16.57
C PRO A 284 -14.00 -11.63 16.69
N ILE A 285 -14.04 -10.46 16.05
CA ILE A 285 -15.18 -9.55 16.10
C ILE A 285 -16.20 -9.89 15.02
N THR A 286 -15.74 -10.10 13.78
CA THR A 286 -16.63 -10.39 12.65
C THR A 286 -16.99 -11.87 12.53
N GLY A 287 -16.19 -12.77 13.13
CA GLY A 287 -16.30 -14.21 12.98
C GLY A 287 -15.90 -14.75 11.60
N GLY A 288 -15.38 -13.88 10.72
CA GLY A 288 -15.00 -14.21 9.35
C GLY A 288 -13.67 -13.55 8.95
N ASN A 289 -13.46 -13.41 7.64
CA ASN A 289 -12.25 -12.79 7.07
C ASN A 289 -12.56 -12.06 5.75
N TRP A 290 -11.51 -11.56 5.08
CA TRP A 290 -11.62 -10.78 3.84
C TRP A 290 -11.31 -11.59 2.57
N GLU A 291 -11.21 -12.92 2.66
CA GLU A 291 -10.87 -13.77 1.51
C GLU A 291 -11.91 -13.61 0.39
N GLY A 292 -11.45 -13.33 -0.83
CA GLY A 292 -12.27 -13.17 -2.03
C GLY A 292 -13.18 -11.93 -2.08
N THR A 293 -13.43 -11.27 -0.95
CA THR A 293 -14.26 -10.06 -0.86
C THR A 293 -13.44 -8.78 -0.72
N GLY A 294 -12.25 -8.88 -0.12
CA GLY A 294 -11.44 -7.74 0.25
C GLY A 294 -12.05 -6.93 1.40
N VAL A 295 -11.27 -6.01 1.94
CA VAL A 295 -11.70 -4.98 2.87
C VAL A 295 -12.49 -3.95 2.10
N ILE A 296 -13.75 -3.76 2.49
CA ILE A 296 -14.63 -2.72 1.93
C ILE A 296 -14.34 -1.43 2.69
N PRO A 297 -13.99 -0.32 2.01
CA PRO A 297 -13.68 0.94 2.68
C PRO A 297 -14.90 1.53 3.39
N ASP A 298 -14.68 2.21 4.52
CA ASP A 298 -15.73 2.99 5.20
C ASP A 298 -16.10 4.24 4.40
N ILE A 299 -15.12 4.80 3.69
CA ILE A 299 -15.29 5.97 2.82
C ILE A 299 -14.71 5.62 1.44
N GLU A 300 -15.58 5.46 0.46
CA GLU A 300 -15.18 5.19 -0.92
C GLU A 300 -14.49 6.42 -1.55
N ALA A 301 -13.35 6.19 -2.19
CA ALA A 301 -12.63 7.18 -2.99
C ALA A 301 -11.76 6.47 -4.02
N THR A 302 -11.43 7.12 -5.14
CA THR A 302 -10.45 6.58 -6.07
C THR A 302 -9.07 6.47 -5.40
N ALA A 303 -8.22 5.55 -5.85
CA ALA A 303 -6.86 5.45 -5.31
C ALA A 303 -6.09 6.78 -5.40
N GLY A 304 -6.36 7.62 -6.41
CA GLY A 304 -5.74 8.93 -6.56
C GLY A 304 -6.17 9.92 -5.46
N ASP A 305 -7.47 9.93 -5.14
CA ASP A 305 -8.07 10.90 -4.22
C ASP A 305 -8.04 10.45 -2.75
N ALA A 306 -7.88 9.15 -2.51
CA ALA A 306 -8.07 8.55 -1.19
C ALA A 306 -7.21 9.16 -0.08
N LEU A 307 -5.95 9.54 -0.36
CA LEU A 307 -5.10 10.21 0.63
C LEU A 307 -5.63 11.61 0.98
N ASN A 308 -6.06 12.39 -0.03
CA ASN A 308 -6.65 13.71 0.22
C ASN A 308 -7.99 13.60 0.98
N THR A 309 -8.79 12.58 0.66
CA THR A 309 -10.01 12.27 1.40
C THR A 309 -9.70 11.90 2.85
N ALA A 310 -8.72 11.02 3.09
CA ALA A 310 -8.30 10.66 4.45
C ALA A 310 -7.75 11.85 5.22
N TRP A 311 -6.98 12.74 4.58
CA TRP A 311 -6.48 13.96 5.20
C TRP A 311 -7.61 14.89 5.66
N LYS A 312 -8.59 15.16 4.79
CA LYS A 312 -9.77 15.95 5.17
C LYS A 312 -10.55 15.32 6.30
N THR A 313 -10.76 14.00 6.28
CA THR A 313 -11.45 13.29 7.36
C THR A 313 -10.68 13.35 8.67
N ALA A 314 -9.34 13.26 8.63
CA ALA A 314 -8.49 13.39 9.80
C ALA A 314 -8.56 14.79 10.42
N LEU A 315 -8.55 15.84 9.61
CA LEU A 315 -8.75 17.22 10.07
C LEU A 315 -10.12 17.41 10.73
N ARG A 316 -11.19 16.87 10.13
CA ARG A 316 -12.54 16.91 10.73
C ARG A 316 -12.60 16.17 12.05
N ALA A 317 -11.89 15.05 12.20
CA ALA A 317 -11.83 14.29 13.45
C ALA A 317 -11.15 15.05 14.61
N GLN A 318 -10.43 16.14 14.32
CA GLN A 318 -9.83 17.02 15.31
C GLN A 318 -10.77 18.14 15.77
N GLU A 319 -11.87 18.40 15.05
CA GLU A 319 -12.83 19.45 15.40
C GLU A 319 -13.39 19.23 16.82
N GLY A 320 -13.39 20.30 17.62
CA GLY A 320 -13.80 20.26 19.02
C GLY A 320 -12.79 19.60 19.98
N ARG A 321 -11.76 18.89 19.49
CA ARG A 321 -10.67 18.34 20.32
C ARG A 321 -9.52 19.32 20.50
N LEU A 322 -9.22 20.10 19.45
CA LEU A 322 -8.16 21.10 19.46
C LEU A 322 -8.69 22.47 19.92
N THR A 323 -7.81 23.28 20.54
CA THR A 323 -8.10 24.67 20.92
C THR A 323 -6.93 25.60 20.55
N GLY A 324 -7.19 26.91 20.50
CA GLY A 324 -6.14 27.90 20.23
C GLY A 324 -5.56 27.81 18.80
N PRO A 325 -4.27 28.19 18.61
CA PRO A 325 -3.65 28.24 17.28
C PRO A 325 -3.68 26.92 16.51
N VAL A 326 -3.46 25.78 17.17
CA VAL A 326 -3.49 24.46 16.50
C VAL A 326 -4.88 24.12 15.93
N ALA A 327 -5.96 24.58 16.57
CA ALA A 327 -7.30 24.44 16.01
C ALA A 327 -7.53 25.35 14.79
N VAL A 328 -6.89 26.53 14.76
CA VAL A 328 -6.94 27.44 13.61
C VAL A 328 -6.20 26.83 12.42
N GLU A 329 -5.01 26.28 12.65
CA GLU A 329 -4.24 25.55 11.62
C GLU A 329 -5.08 24.44 10.98
N ALA A 330 -5.65 23.55 11.79
CA ALA A 330 -6.43 22.43 11.29
C ALA A 330 -7.64 22.90 10.47
N ARG A 331 -8.41 23.86 11.00
CA ARG A 331 -9.59 24.42 10.33
C ARG A 331 -9.24 25.12 9.02
N TRP A 332 -8.19 25.94 9.00
CA TRP A 332 -7.78 26.64 7.78
C TRP A 332 -7.21 25.70 6.73
N THR A 333 -6.48 24.67 7.17
CA THR A 333 -6.04 23.60 6.27
C THR A 333 -7.25 22.92 5.62
N LEU A 334 -8.26 22.53 6.41
CA LEU A 334 -9.47 21.89 5.89
C LEU A 334 -10.21 22.79 4.90
N GLU A 335 -10.43 24.06 5.26
CA GLU A 335 -11.05 25.07 4.40
C GLU A 335 -10.30 25.23 3.06
N ALA A 336 -8.95 25.18 3.09
CA ALA A 336 -8.14 25.26 1.88
C ALA A 336 -8.32 24.04 0.96
N LEU A 337 -8.36 22.83 1.55
CA LEU A 337 -8.52 21.57 0.82
C LEU A 337 -9.93 21.38 0.25
N GLU A 338 -10.91 22.05 0.85
CA GLU A 338 -12.31 22.04 0.41
C GLU A 338 -12.67 23.23 -0.49
N ALA A 339 -11.78 24.22 -0.59
CA ALA A 339 -12.02 25.43 -1.34
C ALA A 339 -12.33 25.10 -2.81
N PRO A 340 -13.46 25.60 -3.35
CA PRO A 340 -13.70 25.50 -4.78
C PRO A 340 -12.66 26.32 -5.55
N ALA A 341 -12.51 26.05 -6.84
CA ALA A 341 -11.69 26.88 -7.71
C ALA A 341 -12.34 28.28 -7.85
N VAL A 342 -11.88 29.25 -7.07
CA VAL A 342 -12.30 30.65 -7.17
C VAL A 342 -11.38 31.37 -8.13
N VAL A 343 -11.95 31.89 -9.22
CA VAL A 343 -11.22 32.72 -10.19
C VAL A 343 -11.40 34.18 -9.80
N VAL A 344 -10.28 34.87 -9.63
CA VAL A 344 -10.23 36.32 -9.35
C VAL A 344 -9.42 37.01 -10.44
N ASP A 345 -9.75 38.27 -10.74
CA ASP A 345 -8.88 39.12 -11.53
C ASP A 345 -7.64 39.47 -10.70
N PRO A 346 -6.41 39.11 -11.11
CA PRO A 346 -5.22 39.42 -10.33
C PRO A 346 -4.85 40.91 -10.34
N ALA A 347 -5.28 41.68 -11.36
CA ALA A 347 -4.80 43.05 -11.59
C ALA A 347 -4.96 44.01 -10.38
N PRO A 348 -6.08 43.99 -9.62
CA PRO A 348 -6.25 44.89 -8.47
C PRO A 348 -5.24 44.67 -7.34
N TYR A 349 -4.65 43.48 -7.25
CA TYR A 349 -3.79 43.04 -6.15
C TYR A 349 -2.30 43.24 -6.41
N VAL A 350 -1.89 43.40 -7.68
CA VAL A 350 -0.48 43.49 -8.07
C VAL A 350 0.14 44.80 -7.59
N GLY A 351 1.33 44.73 -7.00
CA GLY A 351 2.08 45.90 -6.55
C GLY A 351 3.00 45.64 -5.36
N ASP A 352 3.61 46.71 -4.87
CA ASP A 352 4.51 46.67 -3.70
C ASP A 352 3.77 46.93 -2.39
N TYR A 353 4.17 46.20 -1.34
CA TYR A 353 3.56 46.20 -0.01
C TYR A 353 4.63 46.18 1.07
N SER A 354 5.14 47.35 1.49
CA SER A 354 6.00 47.53 2.67
C SER A 354 7.10 46.44 2.84
N GLY A 355 7.91 46.22 1.80
CA GLY A 355 8.99 45.22 1.78
C GLY A 355 8.60 43.84 1.26
N SER A 356 7.36 43.67 0.82
CA SER A 356 6.86 42.51 0.06
C SER A 356 6.26 42.99 -1.27
N SER A 357 5.99 42.07 -2.20
CA SER A 357 5.30 42.34 -3.46
C SER A 357 4.25 41.28 -3.76
N ILE A 358 3.25 41.67 -4.55
CA ILE A 358 2.32 40.76 -5.22
C ILE A 358 2.58 40.85 -6.71
N GLU A 359 2.90 39.71 -7.30
CA GLU A 359 3.13 39.53 -8.74
C GLU A 359 2.00 38.67 -9.32
N ALA A 360 1.71 38.81 -10.61
CA ALA A 360 0.79 37.92 -11.32
C ALA A 360 1.58 37.07 -12.34
N ALA A 361 1.40 35.75 -12.29
CA ALA A 361 2.02 34.83 -13.23
C ALA A 361 1.04 33.70 -13.56
N GLU A 362 0.88 33.38 -14.84
CA GLU A 362 0.02 32.26 -15.28
C GLU A 362 -1.41 32.29 -14.71
N GLY A 363 -1.98 33.49 -14.51
CA GLY A 363 -3.32 33.65 -13.96
C GLY A 363 -3.45 33.43 -12.44
N VAL A 364 -2.34 33.28 -11.71
CA VAL A 364 -2.32 33.24 -10.24
C VAL A 364 -1.56 34.42 -9.64
N LEU A 365 -1.85 34.72 -8.37
CA LEU A 365 -1.08 35.69 -7.60
C LEU A 365 0.11 35.00 -6.91
N LEU A 366 1.24 35.68 -6.91
CA LEU A 366 2.46 35.28 -6.22
C LEU A 366 2.78 36.32 -5.15
N TYR A 367 2.84 35.90 -3.88
CA TYR A 367 3.29 36.77 -2.78
C TYR A 367 4.77 36.57 -2.51
N ARG A 368 5.56 37.64 -2.54
CA ARG A 368 7.00 37.59 -2.27
C ARG A 368 7.38 38.49 -1.11
N ALA A 369 7.95 37.90 -0.06
CA ALA A 369 8.51 38.64 1.07
C ALA A 369 10.01 38.89 0.86
N GLY A 370 10.39 40.08 0.40
CA GLY A 370 11.78 40.44 0.10
C GLY A 370 12.40 39.50 -0.92
N ARG A 371 13.49 38.81 -0.53
CA ARG A 371 14.21 37.86 -1.41
C ARG A 371 13.80 36.39 -1.24
N ARG A 372 12.75 36.11 -0.47
CA ARG A 372 12.28 34.73 -0.26
C ARG A 372 11.60 34.18 -1.51
N PRO A 373 11.55 32.84 -1.67
CA PRO A 373 10.67 32.21 -2.66
C PRO A 373 9.24 32.73 -2.52
N ALA A 374 8.57 32.93 -3.65
CA ALA A 374 7.21 33.44 -3.65
C ALA A 374 6.23 32.32 -3.28
N TRP A 375 5.17 32.68 -2.57
CA TRP A 375 4.03 31.80 -2.29
C TRP A 375 3.08 31.86 -3.46
N ARG A 376 2.66 30.69 -3.95
CA ARG A 376 1.61 30.61 -4.96
C ARG A 376 0.26 30.71 -4.25
N LEU A 377 -0.48 31.77 -4.53
CA LEU A 377 -1.73 32.05 -3.83
C LEU A 377 -2.92 31.47 -4.58
N GLN A 378 -3.82 30.84 -3.82
CA GLN A 378 -5.12 30.40 -4.29
C GLN A 378 -6.22 31.13 -3.52
N ALA A 379 -7.28 31.55 -4.22
CA ALA A 379 -8.37 32.31 -3.63
C ALA A 379 -9.33 31.40 -2.84
N LEU A 380 -9.70 31.84 -1.64
CA LEU A 380 -10.88 31.34 -0.90
C LEU A 380 -12.12 32.19 -1.20
N SER A 381 -11.91 33.49 -1.39
CA SER A 381 -12.93 34.47 -1.75
C SER A 381 -12.25 35.63 -2.49
N ALA A 382 -12.99 36.70 -2.81
CA ALA A 382 -12.45 37.83 -3.56
C ALA A 382 -11.15 38.38 -2.95
N ASP A 383 -11.12 38.67 -1.66
CA ASP A 383 -9.98 39.35 -1.01
C ASP A 383 -9.28 38.48 0.04
N LEU A 384 -9.54 37.16 0.05
CA LEU A 384 -8.89 36.21 0.95
C LEU A 384 -8.28 35.06 0.15
N PHE A 385 -6.99 34.88 0.35
CA PHE A 385 -6.17 33.89 -0.33
C PHE A 385 -5.42 33.04 0.68
N PHE A 386 -4.97 31.88 0.21
CA PHE A 386 -4.10 31.01 0.96
C PHE A 386 -2.88 30.61 0.15
N ASP A 387 -1.83 30.25 0.86
CA ASP A 387 -0.62 29.70 0.25
C ASP A 387 -0.83 28.23 -0.10
N GLN A 388 -0.67 27.89 -1.38
CA GLN A 388 -0.87 26.54 -1.91
C GLN A 388 0.04 25.50 -1.23
N ASP A 389 1.26 25.88 -0.82
CA ASP A 389 2.23 24.97 -0.20
C ASP A 389 2.07 24.90 1.34
N ALA A 390 1.42 25.90 1.93
CA ALA A 390 1.19 26.02 3.37
C ALA A 390 -0.25 26.51 3.62
N PRO A 391 -1.26 25.62 3.53
CA PRO A 391 -2.67 26.00 3.49
C PRO A 391 -3.18 26.71 4.75
N TYR A 392 -2.43 26.65 5.84
CA TYR A 392 -2.65 27.40 7.09
C TYR A 392 -2.13 28.85 7.07
N ARG A 393 -1.49 29.30 5.98
CA ARG A 393 -1.14 30.71 5.77
C ARG A 393 -2.18 31.37 4.89
N ARG A 394 -2.60 32.58 5.28
CA ARG A 394 -3.55 33.39 4.53
C ARG A 394 -2.98 34.76 4.18
N ILE A 395 -3.41 35.28 3.04
CA ILE A 395 -3.25 36.68 2.65
C ILE A 395 -4.65 37.29 2.58
N ARG A 396 -4.90 38.33 3.37
CA ARG A 396 -6.15 39.11 3.29
C ARG A 396 -5.85 40.48 2.72
N PHE A 397 -6.53 40.87 1.66
CA PHE A 397 -6.45 42.23 1.13
C PHE A 397 -7.51 43.11 1.76
N GLU A 398 -7.15 44.38 1.98
CA GLU A 398 -8.07 45.40 2.47
C GLU A 398 -8.27 46.46 1.39
N ARG A 399 -9.52 46.90 1.24
CA ARG A 399 -9.92 47.93 0.28
C ARG A 399 -10.37 49.21 0.99
N ASP A 400 -10.21 50.35 0.32
CA ASP A 400 -10.80 51.61 0.73
C ASP A 400 -12.29 51.71 0.33
N GLY A 401 -12.94 52.83 0.66
CA GLY A 401 -14.34 53.09 0.31
C GLY A 401 -14.61 53.22 -1.21
N GLU A 402 -13.58 53.34 -2.02
CA GLU A 402 -13.65 53.37 -3.49
C GLU A 402 -13.36 51.98 -4.11
N GLY A 403 -13.12 50.96 -3.27
CA GLY A 403 -12.85 49.60 -3.68
C GLY A 403 -11.39 49.33 -4.11
N ARG A 404 -10.46 50.26 -3.90
CA ARG A 404 -9.04 50.08 -4.23
C ARG A 404 -8.34 49.31 -3.12
N VAL A 405 -7.51 48.33 -3.48
CA VAL A 405 -6.67 47.60 -2.50
C VAL A 405 -5.61 48.56 -1.94
N ILE A 406 -5.62 48.77 -0.62
CA ILE A 406 -4.74 49.72 0.09
C ILE A 406 -3.74 49.05 1.03
N SER A 407 -4.00 47.83 1.46
CA SER A 407 -3.07 47.04 2.27
C SER A 407 -3.35 45.55 2.14
N LEU A 408 -2.42 44.73 2.64
CA LEU A 408 -2.65 43.33 2.86
C LEU A 408 -2.21 42.92 4.28
N GLU A 409 -2.83 41.88 4.81
CA GLU A 409 -2.43 41.19 6.02
C GLU A 409 -1.90 39.79 5.67
N THR A 410 -0.76 39.43 6.24
CA THR A 410 -0.30 38.03 6.28
C THR A 410 -0.74 37.42 7.60
N LEU A 411 -1.47 36.31 7.55
CA LEU A 411 -1.99 35.60 8.72
C LEU A 411 -1.39 34.19 8.74
N ASP A 412 -0.93 33.75 9.91
CA ASP A 412 -0.33 32.43 10.10
C ASP A 412 -1.11 31.65 11.15
N GLY A 413 -1.80 30.58 10.71
CA GLY A 413 -2.64 29.76 11.57
C GLY A 413 -1.87 28.91 12.59
N GLN A 414 -0.59 28.59 12.33
CA GLN A 414 0.25 27.82 13.26
C GLN A 414 0.74 28.65 14.42
N THR A 415 1.20 29.87 14.13
CA THR A 415 1.85 30.75 15.11
C THR A 415 0.92 31.81 15.69
N GLY A 416 -0.24 32.04 15.06
CA GLY A 416 -1.12 33.18 15.35
C GLY A 416 -0.55 34.52 14.87
N GLY A 417 0.51 34.50 14.07
CA GLY A 417 1.18 35.70 13.58
C GLY A 417 0.29 36.52 12.64
N VAL A 418 0.25 37.83 12.86
CA VAL A 418 -0.44 38.79 11.98
C VAL A 418 0.52 39.92 11.64
N ARG A 419 0.67 40.22 10.35
CA ARG A 419 1.45 41.37 9.88
C ARG A 419 0.68 42.12 8.81
N ARG A 420 0.44 43.40 9.03
CA ARG A 420 -0.19 44.30 8.05
C ARG A 420 0.86 45.07 7.27
N LEU A 421 0.70 45.11 5.94
CA LEU A 421 1.59 45.75 4.98
C LEU A 421 0.78 46.75 4.16
N ARG A 422 1.17 48.03 4.20
CA ARG A 422 0.54 49.05 3.35
C ARG A 422 1.05 48.92 1.93
N ARG A 423 0.15 49.11 0.97
CA ARG A 423 0.51 49.24 -0.44
C ARG A 423 1.34 50.50 -0.64
N GLY A 424 2.41 50.40 -1.42
CA GLY A 424 3.16 51.56 -1.89
C GLY A 424 2.30 52.43 -2.80
N GLU A 425 2.59 53.73 -2.83
CA GLU A 425 1.97 54.68 -3.77
C GLU A 425 2.35 54.38 -5.22
#